data_AF-A0A128A595-F1
#
_entry.id   AF-A0A128A595-F1
#
_cell.length_a   1.000
_cell.length_b   1.000
_cell.length_c   1.000
_cell.angle_alpha   90.00
_cell.angle_beta   90.00
_cell.angle_gamma   90.00
#
_symmetry.space_group_name_H-M   'P 1'
#
loop_
_entity.id
_entity.type
_entity.pdbx_description
1 polymer ?
#
loop_
_entity_poly.entity_id
_entity_poly.type
_entity_poly.pdbx_seq_one_letter_code
_entity_poly.pdbx_strand_id
1 'polypeptide(L)'
;MLVVLNSSEKGKILQMAKNVSVELLEETRSLHDILETCKDACKMIGISDGNAWLDLEINGYLVRYKTRDELYQNLPSYRKTSWKFYDLYGNMVSLPPDMMDLFGKSTVYQPVRELETASQVLVESKFLDKFNKFIADHGMDQVSKSLRIHEARISKDEIKQVLEGIKKRIQELLDMIISLLEIE
;
A
#
# COMPACT_ATOMS: atom_id res chain seq x y z
N MET A 1 4.20 25.81 -6.34
CA MET A 1 4.33 26.88 -7.35
C MET A 1 3.86 26.25 -8.65
N LEU A 2 2.67 26.60 -9.14
CA LEU A 2 2.16 26.05 -10.40
C LEU A 2 3.04 26.55 -11.55
N VAL A 3 3.46 25.63 -12.42
CA VAL A 3 4.20 26.00 -13.63
C VAL A 3 3.22 26.70 -14.58
N VAL A 4 3.62 27.85 -15.14
CA VAL A 4 2.82 28.53 -16.16
C VAL A 4 2.84 27.68 -17.44
N LEU A 5 1.77 26.93 -17.66
CA LEU A 5 1.59 26.07 -18.84
C LEU A 5 0.99 26.88 -19.99
N ASN A 6 1.44 26.61 -21.22
CA ASN A 6 0.74 27.14 -22.39
C ASN A 6 -0.58 26.37 -22.63
N SER A 7 -1.51 26.99 -23.34
CA SER A 7 -2.87 26.44 -23.55
C SER A 7 -2.88 25.07 -24.25
N SER A 8 -1.90 24.80 -25.11
CA SER A 8 -1.78 23.51 -25.82
C SER A 8 -1.34 22.38 -24.89
N GLU A 9 -0.34 22.62 -24.04
CA GLU A 9 0.15 21.66 -23.04
C GLU A 9 -0.92 21.36 -22.00
N LYS A 10 -1.59 22.41 -21.53
CA LYS A 10 -2.72 22.30 -20.61
C LYS A 10 -3.83 21.40 -21.16
N GLY A 11 -4.25 21.62 -22.40
CA GLY A 11 -5.26 20.78 -23.05
C GLY A 11 -4.86 19.32 -23.17
N LYS A 12 -3.58 19.04 -23.45
CA LYS A 12 -3.04 17.67 -23.51
C LYS A 12 -3.07 16.98 -22.14
N ILE A 13 -2.63 17.67 -21.09
CA ILE A 13 -2.59 17.11 -19.72
C ILE A 13 -4.02 16.88 -19.21
N LEU A 14 -4.94 17.80 -19.48
CA LEU A 14 -6.35 17.65 -19.11
C LEU A 14 -6.97 16.43 -19.80
N GLN A 15 -6.76 16.27 -21.11
CA GLN A 15 -7.27 15.11 -21.84
C GLN A 15 -6.65 13.81 -21.31
N MET A 16 -5.35 13.81 -21.00
CA MET A 16 -4.67 12.67 -20.39
C MET A 16 -5.29 12.31 -19.05
N ALA A 17 -5.49 13.27 -18.15
CA ALA A 17 -6.10 13.03 -16.83
C ALA A 17 -7.52 12.48 -16.95
N LYS A 18 -8.33 13.01 -17.89
CA LYS A 18 -9.67 12.49 -18.18
C LYS A 18 -9.66 11.06 -18.71
N ASN A 19 -8.77 10.76 -19.65
CA ASN A 19 -8.64 9.40 -20.20
C ASN A 19 -8.21 8.41 -19.12
N VAL A 20 -7.19 8.75 -18.32
CA VAL A 20 -6.71 7.91 -17.22
C VAL A 20 -7.79 7.69 -16.16
N SER A 21 -8.61 8.70 -15.88
CA SER A 21 -9.77 8.58 -14.98
C SER A 21 -10.78 7.54 -15.48
N VAL A 22 -11.08 7.55 -16.79
CA VAL A 22 -11.94 6.52 -17.40
C VAL A 22 -11.27 5.14 -17.35
N GLU A 23 -9.99 5.03 -17.73
CA GLU A 23 -9.24 3.77 -17.68
C GLU A 23 -9.20 3.16 -16.26
N LEU A 24 -9.09 4.01 -15.23
CA LEU A 24 -9.12 3.60 -13.83
C LEU A 24 -10.48 3.03 -13.42
N LEU A 25 -11.57 3.69 -13.82
CA LEU A 25 -12.94 3.27 -13.50
C LEU A 25 -13.37 2.02 -14.26
N GLU A 26 -12.93 1.87 -15.51
CA GLU A 26 -13.23 0.70 -16.35
C GLU A 26 -12.25 -0.46 -16.12
N GLU A 27 -11.20 -0.25 -15.30
CA GLU A 27 -10.15 -1.23 -14.99
C GLU A 27 -9.46 -1.80 -16.25
N THR A 28 -9.32 -0.98 -17.30
CA THR A 28 -8.75 -1.40 -18.60
C THR A 28 -7.23 -1.35 -18.64
N ARG A 29 -6.60 -0.75 -17.62
CA ARG A 29 -5.14 -0.56 -17.49
C ARG A 29 -4.67 -0.90 -16.08
N SER A 30 -3.42 -1.36 -15.96
CA SER A 30 -2.83 -1.65 -14.63
C SER A 30 -2.72 -0.39 -13.78
N LEU A 31 -2.91 -0.55 -12.47
CA LEU A 31 -2.77 0.54 -11.50
C LEU A 31 -1.34 1.07 -11.46
N HIS A 32 -0.35 0.20 -11.65
CA HIS A 32 1.04 0.64 -11.76
C HIS A 32 1.25 1.62 -12.93
N ASP A 33 0.74 1.31 -14.12
CA ASP A 33 0.90 2.19 -15.28
C ASP A 33 0.10 3.49 -15.14
N ILE A 34 -1.07 3.42 -14.50
CA ILE A 34 -1.87 4.59 -14.13
C ILE A 34 -1.08 5.49 -13.17
N LEU A 35 -0.46 4.93 -12.13
CA LEU A 35 0.36 5.69 -11.18
C LEU A 35 1.54 6.40 -11.83
N GLU A 36 2.26 5.73 -12.75
CA GLU A 36 3.33 6.36 -13.52
C GLU A 36 2.81 7.54 -14.37
N THR A 37 1.64 7.37 -15.00
CA THR A 37 1.02 8.45 -15.77
C THR A 37 0.61 9.62 -14.88
N CYS A 38 0.05 9.35 -13.70
CA CYS A 38 -0.28 10.39 -12.72
C CYS A 38 0.98 11.12 -12.22
N LYS A 39 2.08 10.40 -12.00
CA LYS A 39 3.37 10.99 -11.61
C LYS A 39 3.90 11.93 -12.68
N ASP A 40 3.85 11.53 -13.94
CA ASP A 40 4.21 12.40 -15.06
C ASP A 40 3.30 13.63 -15.15
N ALA A 41 1.98 13.46 -14.96
CA ALA A 41 1.03 14.58 -14.90
C ALA A 41 1.41 15.58 -13.79
N CYS A 42 1.66 15.07 -12.57
CA CYS A 42 2.07 15.89 -11.43
C CYS A 42 3.38 16.64 -11.69
N LYS A 43 4.29 16.07 -12.46
CA LYS A 43 5.54 16.71 -12.86
C LYS A 43 5.32 17.83 -13.87
N MET A 44 4.48 17.59 -14.88
CA MET A 44 4.16 18.59 -15.89
C MET A 44 3.48 19.83 -15.29
N ILE A 45 2.57 19.65 -14.32
CA ILE A 45 1.84 20.76 -13.68
C ILE A 45 2.56 21.37 -12.47
N GLY A 46 3.71 20.81 -12.05
CA GLY A 46 4.52 21.36 -10.95
C GLY A 46 4.00 21.08 -9.54
N ILE A 47 3.27 19.97 -9.33
CA ILE A 47 2.76 19.54 -8.01
C ILE A 47 3.39 18.26 -7.48
N SER A 48 4.52 17.83 -8.06
CA SER A 48 5.22 16.58 -7.68
C SER A 48 5.58 16.52 -6.19
N ASP A 49 6.03 17.63 -5.61
CA ASP A 49 6.47 17.68 -4.20
C ASP A 49 5.34 17.33 -3.22
N GLY A 50 4.09 17.71 -3.54
CA GLY A 50 2.91 17.37 -2.75
C GLY A 50 2.43 15.94 -2.95
N ASN A 51 2.97 15.23 -3.94
CA ASN A 51 2.49 13.92 -4.39
C ASN A 51 3.57 12.84 -4.35
N ALA A 52 4.57 12.98 -3.48
CA ALA A 52 5.64 11.99 -3.26
C ALA A 52 5.14 10.60 -2.84
N TRP A 53 3.86 10.48 -2.47
CA TRP A 53 3.22 9.19 -2.22
C TRP A 53 3.14 8.30 -3.47
N LEU A 54 3.07 8.88 -4.68
CA LEU A 54 3.07 8.13 -5.95
C LEU A 54 4.32 7.27 -6.08
N ASP A 55 5.49 7.84 -5.77
CA ASP A 55 6.76 7.11 -5.79
C ASP A 55 6.78 5.95 -4.79
N LEU A 56 6.13 6.10 -3.63
CA LEU A 56 6.05 5.04 -2.63
C LEU A 56 5.08 3.92 -3.05
N GLU A 57 3.97 4.25 -3.71
CA GLU A 57 3.05 3.24 -4.27
C GLU A 57 3.73 2.44 -5.40
N ILE A 58 4.51 3.12 -6.25
CA ILE A 58 5.23 2.52 -7.38
C ILE A 58 6.39 1.63 -6.91
N ASN A 59 7.25 2.12 -6.01
CA ASN A 59 8.51 1.46 -5.64
C ASN A 59 8.41 0.63 -4.35
N GLY A 60 7.30 0.71 -3.64
CA GLY A 60 7.12 0.10 -2.33
C GLY A 60 7.70 0.96 -1.21
N TYR A 61 7.21 0.70 0.00
CA TYR A 61 7.43 1.56 1.15
C TYR A 61 8.75 1.25 1.90
N LEU A 62 9.32 0.06 1.68
CA LEU A 62 10.58 -0.34 2.30
C LEU A 62 11.78 0.48 1.84
N VAL A 63 11.68 1.21 0.73
CA VAL A 63 12.75 2.13 0.30
C VAL A 63 12.98 3.21 1.36
N ARG A 64 11.92 3.65 2.06
CA ARG A 64 11.94 4.75 3.01
C ARG A 64 11.79 4.32 4.47
N TYR A 65 10.97 3.30 4.75
CA TYR A 65 10.64 2.87 6.11
C TYR A 65 11.16 1.45 6.34
N LYS A 66 12.09 1.27 7.28
CA LYS A 66 12.83 0.00 7.44
C LYS A 66 12.28 -0.86 8.57
N THR A 67 11.60 -0.24 9.53
CA THR A 67 11.03 -0.92 10.69
C THR A 67 9.53 -1.08 10.57
N ARG A 68 8.97 -2.07 11.26
CA ARG A 68 7.52 -2.31 11.34
C ARG A 68 6.77 -1.10 11.90
N ASP A 69 7.32 -0.48 12.93
CA ASP A 69 6.65 0.62 13.61
C ASP A 69 6.67 1.89 12.74
N GLU A 70 7.77 2.17 12.03
CA GLU A 70 7.81 3.23 11.00
C GLU A 70 6.78 2.97 9.90
N LEU A 71 6.70 1.74 9.39
CA LEU A 71 5.71 1.38 8.38
C LEU A 71 4.30 1.62 8.93
N TYR A 72 3.98 1.12 10.11
CA TYR A 72 2.64 1.27 10.68
C TYR A 72 2.24 2.73 10.92
N GLN A 73 3.19 3.59 11.29
CA GLN A 73 2.95 5.01 11.52
C GLN A 73 2.79 5.79 10.21
N ASN A 74 3.59 5.48 9.18
CA ASN A 74 3.67 6.28 7.97
C ASN A 74 2.81 5.76 6.81
N LEU A 75 2.40 4.49 6.84
CA LEU A 75 1.56 3.96 5.78
C LEU A 75 0.14 4.55 5.84
N PRO A 76 -0.47 4.80 4.66
CA PRO A 76 -1.88 5.16 4.57
C PRO A 76 -2.78 4.13 5.26
N SER A 77 -3.95 4.56 5.74
CA SER A 77 -4.89 3.67 6.44
C SER A 77 -5.31 2.46 5.60
N TYR A 78 -5.54 2.64 4.30
CA TYR A 78 -5.89 1.55 3.38
C TYR A 78 -4.76 0.52 3.17
N ARG A 79 -3.54 0.81 3.61
CA ARG A 79 -2.38 -0.11 3.58
C ARG A 79 -2.20 -0.85 4.91
N LYS A 80 -3.04 -0.58 5.93
CA LYS A 80 -3.02 -1.24 7.23
C LYS A 80 -4.06 -2.36 7.23
N THR A 81 -3.61 -3.57 7.50
CA THR A 81 -4.42 -4.79 7.48
C THR A 81 -4.12 -5.64 8.72
N SER A 82 -4.58 -6.87 8.75
CA SER A 82 -4.25 -7.86 9.78
C SER A 82 -3.49 -9.05 9.20
N TRP A 83 -2.50 -9.54 9.94
CA TRP A 83 -1.80 -10.77 9.60
C TRP A 83 -2.65 -11.99 9.94
N LYS A 84 -2.64 -12.97 9.04
CA LYS A 84 -3.05 -14.34 9.36
C LYS A 84 -1.79 -15.15 9.66
N PHE A 85 -1.76 -15.75 10.84
CA PHE A 85 -0.60 -16.48 11.35
C PHE A 85 -0.78 -17.98 11.11
N TYR A 86 0.31 -18.66 10.77
CA TYR A 86 0.30 -20.09 10.47
C TYR A 86 1.44 -20.81 11.20
N ASP A 87 1.15 -22.02 11.68
CA ASP A 87 2.14 -22.92 12.26
C ASP A 87 2.96 -23.65 11.17
N LEU A 88 3.90 -24.49 11.59
CA LEU A 88 4.76 -25.27 10.69
C LEU A 88 4.02 -26.34 9.87
N TYR A 89 2.76 -26.64 10.20
CA TYR A 89 1.90 -27.56 9.48
C TYR A 89 0.89 -26.85 8.56
N GLY A 90 0.92 -25.51 8.53
CA GLY A 90 0.00 -24.68 7.75
C GLY A 90 -1.37 -24.48 8.40
N ASN A 91 -1.54 -24.83 9.68
CA ASN A 91 -2.77 -24.53 10.40
C ASN A 91 -2.80 -23.06 10.79
N MET A 92 -3.98 -22.45 10.66
CA MET A 92 -4.18 -21.07 11.11
C MET A 92 -4.09 -21.00 12.64
N VAL A 93 -3.26 -20.09 13.14
CA VAL A 93 -3.09 -19.82 14.56
C VAL A 93 -3.91 -18.59 14.92
N SER A 94 -4.91 -18.77 15.78
CA SER A 94 -5.63 -17.66 16.40
C SER A 94 -4.83 -17.13 17.60
N LEU A 95 -4.36 -15.88 17.49
CA LEU A 95 -3.71 -15.21 18.61
C LEU A 95 -4.74 -14.49 19.49
N PRO A 96 -4.48 -14.37 20.80
CA PRO A 96 -5.30 -13.54 21.70
C PRO A 96 -5.34 -12.06 21.25
N PRO A 97 -6.42 -11.31 21.58
CA PRO A 97 -6.58 -9.91 21.17
C PRO A 97 -5.38 -9.00 21.50
N ASP A 98 -4.84 -9.08 22.72
CA ASP A 98 -3.69 -8.25 23.13
C ASP A 98 -2.45 -8.49 22.25
N MET A 99 -2.26 -9.74 21.81
CA MET A 99 -1.15 -10.12 20.92
C MET A 99 -1.42 -9.70 19.48
N MET A 100 -2.68 -9.73 19.05
CA MET A 100 -3.10 -9.14 17.77
C MET A 100 -2.88 -7.63 17.75
N ASP A 101 -3.09 -6.93 18.87
CA ASP A 101 -2.85 -5.48 18.94
C ASP A 101 -1.37 -5.10 18.91
N LEU A 102 -0.50 -5.96 19.42
CA LEU A 102 0.95 -5.75 19.43
C LEU A 102 1.63 -6.22 18.14
N PHE A 103 1.11 -7.27 17.51
CA PHE A 103 1.80 -7.98 16.42
C PHE A 103 0.92 -8.31 15.21
N GLY A 104 -0.40 -8.36 15.39
CA GLY A 104 -1.37 -8.58 14.31
C GLY A 104 -1.58 -7.36 13.42
N LYS A 105 -1.05 -6.19 13.79
CA LYS A 105 -0.99 -4.99 12.95
C LYS A 105 -0.08 -5.22 11.75
N SER A 106 -0.71 -5.47 10.60
CA SER A 106 -0.03 -5.66 9.33
C SER A 106 0.07 -4.35 8.57
N THR A 107 1.14 -4.23 7.80
CA THR A 107 1.25 -3.23 6.74
C THR A 107 1.56 -3.92 5.43
N VAL A 108 0.87 -3.51 4.36
CA VAL A 108 1.16 -3.95 3.00
C VAL A 108 2.14 -2.97 2.38
N TYR A 109 3.44 -3.28 2.42
CA TYR A 109 4.50 -2.36 2.02
C TYR A 109 5.02 -2.58 0.60
N GLN A 110 4.60 -3.66 -0.06
CA GLN A 110 5.00 -4.03 -1.40
C GLN A 110 4.51 -3.01 -2.44
N PRO A 111 5.26 -2.81 -3.54
CA PRO A 111 4.83 -1.97 -4.65
C PRO A 111 3.52 -2.48 -5.27
N VAL A 112 2.74 -1.58 -5.87
CA VAL A 112 1.43 -1.91 -6.47
C VAL A 112 1.52 -3.03 -7.50
N ARG A 113 2.54 -3.02 -8.36
CA ARG A 113 2.75 -4.05 -9.38
C ARG A 113 2.81 -5.47 -8.81
N GLU A 114 3.40 -5.64 -7.63
CA GLU A 114 3.43 -6.94 -6.96
C GLU A 114 2.05 -7.33 -6.43
N LEU A 115 1.28 -6.37 -5.92
CA LEU A 115 -0.04 -6.61 -5.34
C LEU A 115 -1.09 -7.00 -6.39
N GLU A 116 -1.05 -6.41 -7.58
CA GLU A 116 -2.04 -6.67 -8.64
C GLU A 116 -2.08 -8.14 -9.09
N THR A 117 -0.96 -8.85 -8.96
CA THR A 117 -0.83 -10.27 -9.35
C THR A 117 -0.80 -11.23 -8.16
N ALA A 118 -0.71 -10.70 -6.94
CA ALA A 118 -0.56 -11.51 -5.74
C ALA A 118 -1.88 -12.22 -5.35
N SER A 119 -1.80 -13.54 -5.15
CA SER A 119 -2.84 -14.31 -4.48
C SER A 119 -2.74 -14.21 -2.95
N GLN A 120 -1.54 -13.97 -2.45
CA GLN A 120 -1.21 -13.73 -1.05
C GLN A 120 0.12 -12.98 -0.98
N VAL A 121 0.34 -12.25 0.11
CA VAL A 121 1.63 -11.64 0.42
C VAL A 121 2.21 -12.28 1.66
N LEU A 122 3.43 -12.81 1.55
CA LEU A 122 4.17 -13.34 2.69
C LEU A 122 4.85 -12.20 3.45
N VAL A 123 4.73 -12.23 4.77
CA VAL A 123 5.42 -11.28 5.64
C VAL A 123 6.87 -11.71 5.77
N GLU A 124 7.79 -10.76 5.60
CA GLU A 124 9.23 -11.05 5.74
C GLU A 124 9.57 -11.62 7.13
N SER A 125 10.43 -12.64 7.15
CA SER A 125 10.85 -13.37 8.35
C SER A 125 11.39 -12.45 9.44
N LYS A 126 12.09 -11.37 9.07
CA LYS A 126 12.64 -10.39 10.02
C LYS A 126 11.58 -9.77 10.95
N PHE A 127 10.33 -9.71 10.51
CA PHE A 127 9.22 -9.23 11.34
C PHE A 127 8.64 -10.34 12.23
N LEU A 128 8.71 -11.59 11.79
CA LEU A 128 8.30 -12.78 12.55
C LEU A 128 9.31 -13.16 13.63
N ASP A 129 10.61 -12.95 13.41
CA ASP A 129 11.65 -13.27 14.39
C ASP A 129 11.46 -12.49 15.69
N LYS A 130 11.07 -11.21 15.58
CA LYS A 130 10.73 -10.38 16.75
C LYS A 130 9.51 -10.91 17.50
N PHE A 131 8.48 -11.36 16.77
CA PHE A 131 7.29 -11.99 17.36
C PHE A 131 7.66 -13.26 18.11
N ASN A 132 8.35 -14.19 17.43
CA ASN A 132 8.74 -15.47 17.98
C ASN A 132 9.67 -15.32 19.20
N LYS A 133 10.56 -14.32 19.20
CA LYS A 133 11.37 -13.99 20.37
C LYS A 133 10.52 -13.47 21.53
N PHE A 134 9.61 -12.54 21.27
CA PHE A 134 8.73 -11.99 22.30
C PHE A 134 7.88 -13.06 22.99
N ILE A 135 7.27 -13.95 22.20
CA ILE A 135 6.48 -15.10 22.69
C ILE A 135 7.32 -16.03 23.56
N ALA A 136 8.53 -16.37 23.12
CA ALA A 136 9.42 -17.25 23.87
C ALA A 136 9.82 -16.65 25.23
N ASP A 137 10.09 -15.34 25.25
CA ASP A 137 10.56 -14.63 26.44
C ASP A 137 9.41 -14.33 27.44
N HIS A 138 8.20 -14.02 26.95
CA HIS A 138 7.09 -13.48 27.76
C HIS A 138 5.81 -14.33 27.79
N GLY A 139 5.77 -15.47 27.07
CA GLY A 139 4.60 -16.36 27.09
C GLY A 139 4.27 -16.82 28.52
N MET A 140 3.02 -16.66 28.96
CA MET A 140 2.64 -16.93 30.35
C MET A 140 2.45 -18.41 30.67
N ASP A 141 2.27 -19.26 29.66
CA ASP A 141 2.11 -20.72 29.79
C ASP A 141 3.03 -21.48 28.81
N GLN A 142 3.23 -22.78 29.04
CA GLN A 142 4.11 -23.61 28.20
C GLN A 142 3.61 -23.75 26.75
N VAL A 143 2.29 -23.63 26.52
CA VAL A 143 1.68 -23.73 25.19
C VAL A 143 2.02 -22.47 24.38
N SER A 144 1.92 -21.31 24.99
CA SER A 144 2.32 -20.01 24.45
C SER A 144 3.81 -19.97 24.18
N LYS A 145 4.66 -20.41 25.13
CA LYS A 145 6.12 -20.45 24.92
C LYS A 145 6.58 -21.42 23.83
N SER A 146 5.78 -22.45 23.54
CA SER A 146 6.06 -23.42 22.46
C SER A 146 5.43 -23.04 21.13
N LEU A 147 4.55 -22.03 21.09
CA LEU A 147 3.97 -21.52 19.85
C LEU A 147 5.07 -20.91 18.98
N ARG A 148 5.28 -21.52 17.81
CA ARG A 148 6.17 -21.01 16.77
C ARG A 148 5.32 -20.63 15.57
N ILE A 149 5.23 -19.33 15.31
CA ILE A 149 4.69 -18.86 14.04
C ILE A 149 5.75 -19.10 13.00
N HIS A 150 5.44 -19.98 12.05
CA HIS A 150 6.32 -20.24 10.94
C HIS A 150 6.16 -19.19 9.85
N GLU A 151 4.94 -18.66 9.72
CA GLU A 151 4.60 -17.78 8.63
C GLU A 151 3.45 -16.84 9.01
N ALA A 152 3.49 -15.63 8.47
CA ALA A 152 2.33 -14.77 8.42
C ALA A 152 2.06 -14.35 6.99
N ARG A 153 0.77 -14.26 6.65
CA ARG A 153 0.33 -13.90 5.30
C ARG A 153 -0.75 -12.82 5.36
N ILE A 154 -0.79 -12.01 4.30
CA ILE A 154 -1.91 -11.14 3.97
C ILE A 154 -2.73 -11.84 2.89
N SER A 155 -4.04 -11.98 3.12
CA SER A 155 -4.93 -12.71 2.23
C SER A 155 -5.34 -11.90 1.00
N LYS A 156 -5.79 -12.58 -0.05
CA LYS A 156 -6.25 -11.94 -1.30
C LYS A 156 -7.29 -10.85 -1.08
N ASP A 157 -8.23 -11.04 -0.15
CA ASP A 157 -9.29 -10.07 0.10
C ASP A 157 -8.76 -8.79 0.74
N GLU A 158 -7.77 -8.89 1.63
CA GLU A 158 -7.06 -7.74 2.20
C GLU A 158 -6.25 -7.00 1.12
N ILE A 159 -5.60 -7.74 0.22
CA ILE A 159 -4.89 -7.16 -0.94
C ILE A 159 -5.86 -6.39 -1.83
N LYS A 160 -7.04 -6.96 -2.13
CA LYS A 160 -8.08 -6.27 -2.90
C LYS A 160 -8.51 -4.96 -2.22
N GLN A 161 -8.75 -4.97 -0.91
CA GLN A 161 -9.10 -3.75 -0.18
C GLN A 161 -8.01 -2.67 -0.26
N VAL A 162 -6.74 -3.08 -0.20
CA VAL A 162 -5.61 -2.16 -0.39
C VAL A 162 -5.62 -1.56 -1.80
N LEU A 163 -5.81 -2.38 -2.84
CA LEU A 163 -5.89 -1.92 -4.22
C LEU A 163 -7.07 -0.96 -4.45
N GLU A 164 -8.24 -1.22 -3.84
CA GLU A 164 -9.38 -0.30 -3.88
C GLU A 164 -9.08 1.05 -3.20
N GLY A 165 -8.38 1.02 -2.06
CA GLY A 165 -7.94 2.25 -1.40
C GLY A 165 -6.98 3.08 -2.26
N ILE A 166 -6.11 2.40 -3.01
CA ILE A 166 -5.18 3.05 -3.96
C ILE A 166 -5.96 3.64 -5.14
N LYS A 167 -6.89 2.89 -5.74
CA LYS A 167 -7.78 3.39 -6.80
C LYS A 167 -8.49 4.67 -6.37
N LYS A 168 -9.11 4.66 -5.20
CA LYS A 168 -9.80 5.84 -4.65
C LYS A 168 -8.87 7.04 -4.54
N ARG A 169 -7.65 6.85 -4.03
CA ARG A 169 -6.67 7.93 -3.89
C ARG A 169 -6.17 8.46 -5.23
N ILE A 170 -6.00 7.60 -6.23
CA ILE A 170 -5.67 7.99 -7.60
C ILE A 170 -6.82 8.82 -8.18
N GLN A 171 -8.08 8.40 -8.00
CA GLN A 171 -9.23 9.16 -8.46
C GLN A 171 -9.27 10.57 -7.86
N GLU A 172 -9.07 10.69 -6.54
CA GLU A 172 -9.01 11.99 -5.86
C GLU A 172 -7.91 12.91 -6.43
N LEU A 173 -6.75 12.33 -6.79
CA LEU A 173 -5.67 13.06 -7.46
C LEU A 173 -6.07 13.51 -8.86
N LEU A 174 -6.67 12.63 -9.66
CA LEU A 174 -7.10 12.93 -11.02
C LEU A 174 -8.18 14.02 -11.03
N ASP A 175 -9.16 13.94 -10.13
CA ASP A 175 -10.21 14.95 -9.98
C ASP A 175 -9.62 16.32 -9.62
N MET A 176 -8.63 16.35 -8.71
CA MET A 176 -7.90 17.58 -8.40
C MET A 176 -7.15 18.12 -9.62
N ILE A 177 -6.43 17.28 -10.37
CA ILE A 177 -5.70 17.70 -11.58
C ILE A 177 -6.67 18.27 -12.62
N ILE A 178 -7.78 17.59 -12.87
CA ILE A 178 -8.82 18.04 -13.80
C ILE A 178 -9.36 19.40 -13.36
N SER A 179 -9.72 19.54 -12.08
CA SER A 179 -10.24 20.79 -11.53
C SER A 179 -9.25 21.95 -11.67
N LEU A 180 -7.97 21.73 -11.35
CA LEU A 180 -6.92 22.75 -11.52
C LEU A 180 -6.77 23.20 -12.98
N LEU A 181 -6.90 22.27 -13.92
CA LEU A 181 -6.75 22.56 -15.35
C LEU A 181 -8.03 23.07 -16.01
N GLU A 182 -9.20 22.96 -15.38
CA GLU A 182 -10.46 23.53 -15.90
C GLU A 182 -10.75 24.94 -15.38
N ILE A 183 -10.21 25.31 -14.21
CA ILE A 183 -10.51 26.60 -13.54
C ILE A 183 -9.65 27.76 -14.06
N GLU A 184 -8.43 27.49 -14.54
CA GLU A 184 -7.56 28.49 -15.19
C GLU A 184 -7.73 28.53 -16.72
#